data_AF-A0A8S0GY58-F1
#
_entry.id   AF-A0A8S0GY58-F1
#
_cell.length_a   1.000
_cell.length_b   1.000
_cell.length_c   1.000
_cell.angle_alpha   90.00
_cell.angle_beta   90.00
_cell.angle_gamma   90.00
#
_symmetry.space_group_name_H-M   'P 1'
#
loop_
_entity.id
_entity.type
_entity.pdbx_description
1 polymer ?
#
loop_
_entity_poly.entity_id
_entity_poly.type
_entity_poly.pdbx_seq_one_letter_code
_entity_poly.pdbx_strand_id
1 'polypeptide(L)' 'MNNLLLINASPRGQVSHGNQLALELVSSLRQRYPHLELVERDLGPIRCPPWAWTTPTP' A
#
# COMPACT_ATOMS: atom_id res chain seq x y z
N MET A 1 -11.71 2.28 -15.52
CA MET A 1 -10.33 2.06 -15.05
C MET A 1 -10.43 1.67 -13.59
N ASN A 2 -10.00 0.46 -13.25
CA ASN A 2 -10.00 -0.01 -11.87
C ASN A 2 -8.57 0.08 -11.35
N ASN A 3 -8.37 0.91 -10.34
CA ASN A 3 -7.06 1.13 -9.74
C ASN A 3 -7.06 0.53 -8.34
N LEU A 4 -6.03 -0.24 -8.03
CA LEU A 4 -5.78 -0.80 -6.70
C LEU A 4 -4.63 -0.02 -6.06
N LEU A 5 -4.89 0.57 -4.89
CA LEU A 5 -3.86 1.23 -4.09
C LEU A 5 -3.39 0.28 -2.98
N LEU A 6 -2.14 -0.18 -3.07
CA LEU A 6 -1.49 -0.95 -2.03
C LEU A 6 -0.69 -0.02 -1.12
N ILE A 7 -1.11 0.10 0.14
CA ILE A 7 -0.40 0.89 1.15
C ILE A 7 0.28 -0.07 2.12
N ASN A 8 1.61 -0.16 2.08
CA ASN A 8 2.36 -0.87 3.10
C ASN A 8 2.70 0.06 4.26
N ALA A 9 2.16 -0.21 5.44
CA ALA A 9 2.47 0.54 6.66
C ALA A 9 3.48 -0.18 7.57
N SER A 10 3.96 -1.36 7.18
CA SER A 10 4.86 -2.13 8.02
C SER A 10 6.28 -1.57 7.95
N PRO A 11 6.93 -1.27 9.10
CA PRO A 11 8.33 -0.85 9.13
C PRO A 11 9.29 -1.96 8.66
N ARG A 12 8.78 -3.20 8.55
CA ARG A 12 9.52 -4.37 8.08
C ARG A 12 9.48 -4.53 6.55
N GLY A 13 8.78 -3.66 5.82
CA GLY A 13 8.74 -3.71 4.36
C GLY A 13 8.36 -5.09 3.81
N GLN A 14 9.17 -5.61 2.88
CA GLN A 14 8.96 -6.88 2.20
C GLN A 14 9.03 -8.13 3.09
N VAL A 15 9.72 -8.07 4.25
CA VAL A 15 9.76 -9.19 5.20
C VAL A 15 8.58 -9.18 6.17
N SER A 16 7.66 -8.21 6.03
CA SER A 16 6.41 -8.18 6.78
C SER A 16 5.46 -9.26 6.27
N HIS A 17 5.02 -10.15 7.17
CA HIS A 17 4.00 -11.15 6.85
C HIS A 17 2.70 -10.52 6.33
N GLY A 18 2.32 -9.34 6.86
CA GLY A 18 1.16 -8.60 6.35
C GLY A 18 1.35 -8.06 4.92
N ASN A 19 2.58 -7.65 4.56
CA ASN A 19 2.87 -7.22 3.19
C ASN A 19 2.84 -8.40 2.23
N GLN A 20 3.33 -9.58 2.65
CA GLN A 20 3.27 -10.80 1.86
C GLN A 20 1.81 -11.21 1.54
N LEU A 21 0.93 -11.23 2.54
CA LEU A 21 -0.49 -11.53 2.34
C LEU A 21 -1.18 -10.52 1.41
N ALA A 22 -0.85 -9.23 1.54
CA ALA A 22 -1.39 -8.20 0.67
C ALA A 22 -0.97 -8.40 -0.79
N LEU A 23 0.29 -8.79 -1.03
CA LEU A 23 0.80 -9.09 -2.37
C LEU A 23 0.13 -10.34 -2.98
N GLU A 24 -0.13 -11.38 -2.19
CA GLU A 24 -0.88 -12.56 -2.64
C GLU A 24 -2.31 -12.21 -3.06
N LEU A 25 -2.97 -11.33 -2.30
CA LEU A 25 -4.29 -10.82 -2.64
C LEU A 25 -4.28 -9.97 -3.92
N VAL A 26 -3.29 -9.09 -4.07
CA VAL A 26 -3.09 -8.29 -5.30
C VAL A 26 -2.88 -9.20 -6.51
N SER A 27 -2.05 -10.24 -6.37
CA SER A 27 -1.81 -11.24 -7.42
C SER A 27 -3.12 -11.91 -7.86
N SER A 28 -3.93 -12.34 -6.89
CA SER A 28 -5.24 -12.96 -7.13
C SER A 28 -6.21 -12.00 -7.84
N LEU A 29 -6.21 -10.72 -7.45
CA LEU A 29 -7.04 -9.69 -8.08
C LEU A 29 -6.61 -9.38 -9.51
N ARG A 30 -5.30 -9.36 -9.79
CA ARG A 30 -4.77 -9.16 -11.16
C ARG A 30 -5.09 -10.33 -12.08
N GLN A 31 -5.11 -11.56 -11.57
CA GLN A 31 -5.57 -12.72 -12.35
C GLN A 31 -7.04 -12.58 -12.76
N ARG A 32 -7.89 -12.05 -11.87
CA ARG A 32 -9.32 -11.84 -12.15
C ARG A 32 -9.60 -10.60 -13.00
N TYR A 33 -8.80 -9.55 -12.82
CA TYR A 33 -8.94 -8.26 -13.49
C TYR A 33 -7.58 -7.89 -14.14
N PRO A 34 -7.31 -8.35 -15.37
CA PRO A 34 -6.00 -8.17 -16.01
C PRO A 34 -5.61 -6.70 -16.25
N HIS A 35 -6.60 -5.83 -16.36
CA HIS A 35 -6.42 -4.38 -16.58
C HIS A 35 -6.37 -3.59 -15.26
N LEU A 36 -6.22 -4.27 -14.11
CA LEU A 36 -6.13 -3.61 -12.81
C LEU A 36 -4.77 -2.91 -12.67
N GLU A 37 -4.80 -1.58 -12.64
CA GLU A 37 -3.61 -0.79 -12.39
C GLU A 37 -3.28 -0.82 -10.89
N LEU A 38 -2.05 -1.18 -10.56
CA LEU A 38 -1.58 -1.21 -9.18
C LEU A 38 -0.75 0.04 -8.91
N VAL A 39 -1.12 0.78 -7.88
CA VAL A 39 -0.32 1.88 -7.34
C VAL A 39 0.19 1.44 -5.98
N GLU A 40 1.51 1.31 -5.85
CA GLU A 40 2.14 0.95 -4.57
C GLU A 40 2.63 2.21 -3.84
N ARG A 41 2.34 2.27 -2.53
CA ARG A 41 2.81 3.33 -1.63
C ARG A 41 3.33 2.70 -0.34
N ASP A 42 4.64 2.79 -0.13
CA ASP A 42 5.28 2.32 1.09
C ASP A 42 5.40 3.46 2.10
N LEU A 43 4.70 3.33 3.23
CA LEU A 43 4.75 4.24 4.37
C LEU A 43 5.67 3.72 5.48
N GLY A 44 6.10 2.45 5.42
CA GLY A 44 6.96 1.83 6.43
C GLY A 44 8.31 2.54 6.65
N PRO A 45 9.04 2.92 5.57
CA PRO A 45 10.29 3.67 5.66
C PRO A 45 10.08 5.13 6.10
N ILE A 46 8.85 5.65 5.94
CA ILE A 46 8.53 7.04 6.20
C ILE A 46 8.21 7.17 7.69
N ARG A 47 9.14 7.78 8.45
CA ARG A 47 8.80 8.32 9.77
C ARG A 47 7.83 9.48 9.56
N CYS A 48 6.54 9.17 9.56
CA CYS A 48 5.49 10.17 9.48
C CYS A 48 5.53 11.01 10.76
N PRO A 49 5.67 12.34 10.68
CA PRO A 49 5.58 13.19 11.86
C PRO A 49 4.19 13.01 12.50
N PRO A 50 4.07 13.00 13.84
CA PRO A 50 2.79 12.79 14.51
C PRO A 50 1.72 13.85 14.13
N TRP A 51 2.13 15.01 13.64
CA TRP A 51 1.25 16.10 13.18
C TRP A 51 0.80 15.99 11.73
N ALA A 52 1.32 15.04 10.94
CA ALA A 52 0.91 14.89 9.53
C ALA A 52 -0.53 14.37 9.37
N TRP A 53 -1.19 13.97 10.46
CA TRP A 53 -2.61 13.58 10.49
C TRP A 53 -3.57 14.75 10.67
N THR A 54 -3.08 15.94 11.03
CA THR A 54 -3.90 17.14 11.21
C THR A 54 -3.71 18.08 10.03
N THR A 55 -4.60 17.94 9.03
CA THR A 55 -5.07 18.91 8.02
C THR A 55 -4.14 20.02 7.47
N PRO A 56 -4.22 20.35 6.17
CA PRO A 56 -3.51 21.49 5.61
C PRO A 56 -4.09 22.80 6.17
N THR A 57 -3.26 23.61 6.81
CA THR A 57 -3.59 25.02 7.06
C THR A 57 -3.53 25.81 5.74
N PRO A 58 -4.51 26.72 5.49
CA PRO A 58 -4.62 27.52 4.27
C PRO A 58 -3.46 28.50 4.07
#